data_AF-A0A7S1PV13-F1
#
_entry.id   AF-A0A7S1PV13-F1
#
_cell.length_a   1.000
_cell.length_b   1.000
_cell.length_c   1.000
_cell.angle_alpha   90.00
_cell.angle_beta   90.00
_cell.angle_gamma   90.00
#
_symmetry.space_group_name_H-M   'P 1'
#
loop_
_entity.id
_entity.type
_entity.pdbx_description
1 polymer ?
#
loop_
_entity_poly.entity_id
_entity_poly.type
_entity_poly.pdbx_seq_one_letter_code
_entity_poly.pdbx_strand_id
1 'polypeptide(L)'
;AGADVRSFPTEEAMLTAWARFLVEIDPDILTGYNITGFDFPYLLQRAATLKITQKFAYWSRMRTERCQPKEKQFMSKQMGNRVYLEVEVPGRIVMDVLTVVKRDHKLRSYSLNSVAQNFLGEQKEDVHHSIIADLQTGDNETRRRLAVYCLKDAFLPIRLIDKLMIVVNNVEMARVTGVPI
;
A
#
# COMPACT_ATOMS: atom_id res chain seq x y z
N ALA A 1 -12.48 19.49 -2.21
CA ALA A 1 -13.44 19.22 -1.12
C ALA A 1 -14.20 17.97 -1.52
N GLY A 2 -14.28 16.95 -0.66
CA GLY A 2 -14.89 15.65 -1.01
C GLY A 2 -14.35 14.43 -0.25
N ALA A 3 -13.48 14.63 0.76
CA ALA A 3 -12.95 13.55 1.59
C ALA A 3 -13.27 13.83 3.07
N ASP A 4 -13.58 12.77 3.84
CA ASP A 4 -13.66 12.82 5.31
C ASP A 4 -12.25 12.91 5.89
N VAL A 5 -12.04 13.82 6.85
CA VAL A 5 -10.74 14.04 7.48
C VAL A 5 -10.88 13.85 8.98
N ARG A 6 -10.18 12.84 9.50
CA ARG A 6 -10.13 12.54 10.94
C ARG A 6 -8.75 12.85 11.48
N SER A 7 -8.68 13.78 12.43
CA SER A 7 -7.44 14.19 13.09
C SER A 7 -7.34 13.55 14.46
N PHE A 8 -6.13 13.13 14.85
CA PHE A 8 -5.87 12.45 16.12
C PHE A 8 -4.75 13.16 16.89
N PRO A 9 -4.83 13.22 18.24
CA PRO A 9 -3.82 13.89 19.05
C PRO A 9 -2.51 13.09 19.18
N THR A 10 -2.56 11.77 18.98
CA THR A 10 -1.39 10.89 19.08
C THR A 10 -1.33 9.92 17.91
N GLU A 11 -0.11 9.50 17.58
CA GLU A 11 0.13 8.49 16.55
C GLU A 11 -0.49 7.13 16.92
N GLU A 12 -0.48 6.74 18.20
CA GLU A 12 -1.17 5.54 18.68
C GLU A 12 -2.67 5.57 18.36
N ALA A 13 -3.33 6.70 18.63
CA ALA A 13 -4.76 6.86 18.37
C ALA A 13 -5.04 6.76 16.86
N MET A 14 -4.21 7.38 16.03
CA MET A 14 -4.32 7.32 14.57
C MET A 14 -4.15 5.89 14.04
N LEU A 15 -3.09 5.19 14.45
CA LEU A 15 -2.82 3.81 14.01
C LEU A 15 -3.93 2.85 14.45
N THR A 16 -4.37 2.96 15.70
CA THR A 16 -5.47 2.14 16.22
C THR A 16 -6.78 2.42 15.49
N ALA A 17 -7.08 3.68 15.20
CA ALA A 17 -8.26 4.08 14.44
C ALA A 17 -8.21 3.57 13.00
N TRP A 18 -7.05 3.61 12.34
CA TRP A 18 -6.87 3.07 11.00
C TRP A 18 -7.08 1.55 10.95
N ALA A 19 -6.53 0.80 11.92
CA ALA A 19 -6.74 -0.65 11.99
C ALA A 19 -8.23 -1.00 12.20
N ARG A 20 -8.93 -0.25 13.05
CA ARG A 20 -10.39 -0.40 13.24
C ARG A 20 -11.17 -0.09 11.97
N PHE A 21 -10.85 1.03 11.31
CA PHE A 21 -11.48 1.43 10.05
C PHE A 21 -11.31 0.34 8.98
N LEU A 22 -10.11 -0.24 8.86
CA LEU A 22 -9.84 -1.29 7.90
C LEU A 22 -10.66 -2.56 8.17
N VAL A 23 -10.85 -2.91 9.43
CA VAL A 23 -11.71 -4.03 9.83
C VAL A 23 -13.20 -3.73 9.58
N GLU A 24 -13.63 -2.50 9.81
CA GLU A 24 -15.02 -2.06 9.65
C GLU A 24 -15.45 -2.00 8.19
N ILE A 25 -14.60 -1.47 7.30
CA ILE A 25 -14.88 -1.39 5.87
C ILE A 25 -14.72 -2.74 5.15
N ASP A 26 -14.02 -3.69 5.78
CA ASP A 26 -13.80 -5.07 5.35
C ASP A 26 -13.46 -5.25 3.85
N PRO A 27 -12.35 -4.68 3.33
CA PRO A 27 -12.05 -4.76 1.90
C PRO A 27 -11.57 -6.15 1.49
N ASP A 28 -12.02 -6.63 0.33
CA ASP A 28 -11.56 -7.89 -0.24
C ASP A 28 -10.15 -7.79 -0.83
N ILE A 29 -9.81 -6.65 -1.43
CA ILE A 29 -8.50 -6.38 -2.04
C ILE A 29 -7.84 -5.19 -1.34
N LEU A 30 -6.63 -5.42 -0.84
CA LEU A 30 -5.72 -4.39 -0.38
C LEU A 30 -4.73 -4.05 -1.49
N THR A 31 -4.73 -2.81 -1.94
CA THR A 31 -3.85 -2.36 -3.02
C THR A 31 -3.14 -1.06 -2.69
N GLY A 32 -2.12 -0.74 -3.49
CA GLY A 32 -1.28 0.42 -3.38
C GLY A 32 -0.04 0.24 -4.26
N TYR A 33 1.00 1.03 -3.99
CA TYR A 33 2.25 0.99 -4.74
C TYR A 33 3.43 0.82 -3.79
N ASN A 34 4.07 -0.35 -3.81
CA ASN A 34 5.11 -0.76 -2.87
C ASN A 34 4.62 -0.99 -1.42
N ILE A 35 3.34 -1.35 -1.26
CA ILE A 35 2.74 -1.62 0.06
C ILE A 35 3.35 -2.82 0.76
N THR A 36 3.73 -3.87 0.02
CA THR A 36 4.35 -5.06 0.60
C THR A 36 5.81 -4.82 0.96
N GLY A 37 6.50 -4.01 0.17
CA GLY A 37 7.92 -3.69 0.34
C GLY A 37 8.21 -2.55 1.32
N PHE A 38 7.23 -1.71 1.64
CA PHE A 38 7.43 -0.53 2.49
C PHE A 38 6.29 -0.31 3.49
N ASP A 39 5.07 -0.02 3.03
CA ASP A 39 4.00 0.50 3.91
C ASP A 39 3.62 -0.48 5.03
N PHE A 40 3.31 -1.74 4.72
CA PHE A 40 2.91 -2.70 5.75
C PHE A 40 4.04 -3.04 6.73
N PRO A 41 5.27 -3.37 6.27
CA PRO A 41 6.38 -3.59 7.20
C PRO A 41 6.64 -2.38 8.10
N TYR A 42 6.61 -1.16 7.54
CA TYR A 42 6.86 0.07 8.29
C TYR A 42 5.79 0.29 9.37
N LEU A 43 4.50 0.17 9.02
CA LEU A 43 3.39 0.33 9.96
C LEU A 43 3.45 -0.70 11.10
N LEU A 44 3.73 -1.96 10.79
CA LEU A 44 3.86 -3.03 11.80
C LEU A 44 5.06 -2.81 12.72
N GLN A 45 6.20 -2.40 12.16
CA GLN A 45 7.39 -2.06 12.95
C GLN A 45 7.14 -0.83 13.83
N ARG A 46 6.45 0.20 13.29
CA ARG A 46 6.13 1.41 14.05
C ARG A 46 5.19 1.12 15.21
N ALA A 47 4.18 0.28 14.99
CA ALA A 47 3.30 -0.20 16.05
C ALA A 47 4.04 -1.00 17.14
N ALA A 48 5.04 -1.80 16.75
CA ALA A 48 5.91 -2.50 17.71
C ALA A 48 6.75 -1.52 18.54
N THR A 49 7.35 -0.51 17.91
CA THR A 49 8.13 0.54 18.60
C THR A 49 7.28 1.32 19.61
N LEU A 50 6.03 1.64 19.25
CA LEU A 50 5.07 2.30 20.14
C LEU A 50 4.44 1.36 21.19
N LYS A 51 4.78 0.06 21.17
CA LYS A 51 4.21 -0.99 22.04
C LYS A 51 2.70 -1.17 21.92
N ILE A 52 2.15 -0.93 20.72
CA ILE A 52 0.72 -1.04 20.42
C ILE A 52 0.38 -2.20 19.48
N THR A 53 1.31 -3.15 19.26
CA THR A 53 1.11 -4.33 18.40
C THR A 53 -0.21 -5.04 18.67
N GLN A 54 -0.60 -5.16 19.94
CA GLN A 54 -1.85 -5.82 20.34
C GLN A 54 -3.12 -5.10 19.88
N LYS A 55 -3.05 -3.78 19.70
CA LYS A 55 -4.15 -2.94 19.21
C LYS A 55 -4.14 -2.75 17.71
N PHE A 56 -2.97 -2.92 17.08
CA PHE A 56 -2.76 -2.56 15.68
C PHE A 56 -2.68 -3.76 14.73
N ALA A 57 -2.01 -4.86 15.10
CA ALA A 57 -1.59 -5.90 14.15
C ALA A 57 -2.69 -6.90 13.74
N TYR A 58 -3.97 -6.63 14.03
CA TYR A 58 -5.08 -7.57 13.82
C TYR A 58 -6.09 -7.02 12.81
N TRP A 59 -5.68 -6.93 11.54
CA TRP A 59 -6.48 -6.35 10.44
C TRP A 59 -6.73 -7.33 9.27
N SER A 60 -6.35 -8.59 9.42
CA SER A 60 -6.81 -9.69 8.57
C SER A 60 -8.24 -10.10 8.94
N ARG A 61 -8.84 -11.03 8.18
CA ARG A 61 -10.13 -11.65 8.59
C ARG A 61 -9.93 -12.73 9.68
N MET A 62 -8.70 -13.21 9.90
CA MET A 62 -8.34 -14.15 10.96
C MET A 62 -8.03 -13.40 12.26
N ARG A 63 -9.05 -13.13 13.08
CA ARG A 63 -8.95 -12.25 14.26
C ARG A 63 -8.00 -12.74 15.35
N THR A 64 -7.67 -14.03 15.37
CA THR A 64 -6.74 -14.64 16.33
C THR A 64 -5.28 -14.52 15.92
N GLU A 65 -5.01 -14.15 14.66
CA GLU A 65 -3.67 -14.11 14.09
C GLU A 65 -3.23 -12.69 13.79
N ARG A 66 -2.00 -12.36 14.21
CA ARG A 66 -1.40 -11.06 13.92
C ARG A 66 -0.83 -11.04 12.50
N CYS A 67 -1.07 -9.95 11.77
CA CYS A 67 -0.31 -9.60 10.58
C CYS A 67 1.14 -9.34 11.00
N GLN A 68 2.08 -10.09 10.40
CA GLN A 68 3.51 -9.94 10.68
C GLN A 68 4.31 -10.10 9.39
N PRO A 69 5.41 -9.33 9.21
CA PRO A 69 6.30 -9.54 8.08
C PRO A 69 6.96 -10.91 8.20
N LYS A 70 6.91 -11.70 7.13
CA LYS A 70 7.62 -12.96 6.97
C LYS A 70 8.65 -12.79 5.86
N GLU A 71 9.87 -13.27 6.10
CA GLU A 71 10.86 -13.35 5.04
C GLU A 71 10.49 -14.47 4.08
N LYS A 72 10.44 -14.15 2.78
CA LYS A 72 10.29 -15.15 1.72
C LYS A 72 11.46 -15.06 0.76
N GLN A 73 11.84 -16.22 0.25
CA GLN A 73 12.88 -16.37 -0.75
C GLN A 73 12.24 -16.85 -2.04
N PHE A 74 12.40 -16.09 -3.11
CA PHE A 74 11.98 -16.47 -4.45
C PHE A 74 13.22 -16.68 -5.33
N MET A 75 13.31 -17.84 -5.96
CA MET A 75 14.43 -18.21 -6.82
C MET A 75 13.91 -18.66 -8.19
N SER A 76 14.32 -17.97 -9.25
CA SER A 76 13.94 -18.28 -10.63
C SER A 76 15.05 -17.89 -11.60
N LYS A 77 15.29 -18.72 -12.62
CA LYS A 77 16.23 -18.40 -13.70
C LYS A 77 15.81 -17.17 -14.50
N GLN A 78 14.51 -16.92 -14.64
CA GLN A 78 13.97 -15.79 -15.42
C GLN A 78 13.81 -14.52 -14.58
N MET A 79 13.46 -14.66 -13.30
CA MET A 79 13.14 -13.51 -12.42
C MET A 79 14.26 -13.15 -11.43
N GLY A 80 15.32 -13.96 -11.37
CA GLY A 80 16.43 -13.84 -10.43
C GLY A 80 16.08 -14.38 -9.04
N ASN A 81 17.07 -14.30 -8.14
CA ASN A 81 16.91 -14.64 -6.73
C ASN A 81 16.60 -13.36 -5.95
N ARG A 82 15.53 -13.38 -5.16
CA ARG A 82 15.10 -12.24 -4.35
C ARG A 82 14.69 -12.73 -2.97
N VAL A 83 15.23 -12.07 -1.95
CA VAL A 83 14.73 -12.15 -0.58
C VAL A 83 13.91 -10.89 -0.34
N TYR A 84 12.68 -11.05 0.13
CA TYR A 84 11.82 -9.92 0.46
C TYR A 84 10.95 -10.24 1.66
N LEU A 85 10.53 -9.19 2.35
CA LEU A 85 9.51 -9.28 3.39
C LEU A 85 8.15 -9.27 2.72
N GLU A 86 7.29 -10.19 3.14
CA GLU A 86 5.89 -10.22 2.75
C GLU A 86 5.02 -10.20 4.00
N VAL A 87 3.98 -9.37 3.98
CA VAL A 87 2.95 -9.37 5.02
C VAL A 87 1.73 -10.09 4.45
N GLU A 88 1.49 -11.30 4.94
CA GLU A 88 0.28 -12.04 4.62
C GLU A 88 -0.90 -11.47 5.40
N VAL A 89 -2.04 -11.28 4.73
CA VAL A 89 -3.28 -10.78 5.33
C VAL A 89 -4.39 -11.79 5.08
N PRO A 90 -4.47 -12.89 5.87
CA PRO A 90 -5.43 -13.97 5.61
C PRO A 90 -6.87 -13.49 5.43
N GLY A 91 -7.52 -14.01 4.38
CA GLY A 91 -8.89 -13.65 3.99
C GLY A 91 -9.01 -12.35 3.19
N ARG A 92 -7.90 -11.67 2.87
CA ARG A 92 -7.85 -10.52 1.96
C ARG A 92 -6.78 -10.76 0.90
N ILE A 93 -7.03 -10.32 -0.33
CA ILE A 93 -6.05 -10.36 -1.41
C ILE A 93 -5.16 -9.13 -1.29
N VAL A 94 -3.83 -9.31 -1.33
CA VAL A 94 -2.88 -8.19 -1.40
C VAL A 94 -2.40 -8.04 -2.83
N MET A 95 -2.73 -6.93 -3.46
CA MET A 95 -2.41 -6.64 -4.86
C MET A 95 -1.55 -5.38 -4.94
N ASP A 96 -0.23 -5.56 -4.93
CA ASP A 96 0.72 -4.45 -5.06
C ASP A 96 1.00 -4.13 -6.55
N VAL A 97 0.65 -2.91 -6.96
CA VAL A 97 0.80 -2.45 -8.34
C VAL A 97 2.27 -2.45 -8.78
N LEU A 98 3.21 -2.14 -7.89
CA LEU A 98 4.64 -2.16 -8.24
C LEU A 98 5.09 -3.56 -8.66
N THR A 99 4.61 -4.58 -7.95
CA THR A 99 4.94 -5.99 -8.24
C THR A 99 4.36 -6.41 -9.58
N VAL A 100 3.09 -6.08 -9.85
CA VAL A 100 2.45 -6.39 -11.13
C VAL A 100 3.17 -5.69 -12.29
N VAL A 101 3.45 -4.38 -12.17
CA VAL A 101 4.10 -3.62 -13.24
C VAL A 101 5.51 -4.15 -13.53
N LYS A 102 6.28 -4.52 -12.49
CA LYS A 102 7.61 -5.13 -12.67
C LYS A 102 7.57 -6.51 -13.34
N ARG A 103 6.47 -7.24 -13.18
CA ARG A 103 6.26 -8.56 -13.79
C ARG A 103 5.86 -8.43 -15.26
N ASP A 104 4.91 -7.53 -15.54
CA ASP A 104 4.19 -7.49 -16.81
C ASP A 104 4.78 -6.47 -17.80
N HIS A 105 5.60 -5.51 -17.33
CA HIS A 105 6.16 -4.44 -18.16
C HIS A 105 7.67 -4.24 -17.94
N LYS A 106 8.40 -3.95 -19.03
CA LYS A 106 9.81 -3.59 -19.01
C LYS A 106 9.98 -2.07 -19.16
N LEU A 107 10.10 -1.37 -18.04
CA LEU A 107 10.23 0.08 -18.00
C LEU A 107 11.65 0.51 -17.59
N ARG A 108 12.05 1.73 -17.96
CA ARG A 108 13.33 2.33 -17.54
C ARG A 108 13.34 2.70 -16.06
N SER A 109 12.19 3.09 -15.51
CA SER A 109 12.00 3.48 -14.12
C SER A 109 10.66 2.94 -13.62
N TYR A 110 10.66 2.44 -12.38
CA TYR A 110 9.48 1.93 -11.69
C TYR A 110 9.07 2.83 -10.53
N SER A 111 9.43 4.11 -10.54
CA SER A 111 8.86 5.06 -9.59
C SER A 111 7.37 5.27 -9.88
N LEU A 112 6.54 5.51 -8.86
CA LEU A 112 5.11 5.78 -9.04
C LEU A 112 4.88 6.91 -10.04
N ASN A 113 5.69 7.99 -9.97
CA ASN A 113 5.59 9.11 -10.89
C ASN A 113 5.88 8.69 -12.35
N SER A 114 6.94 7.91 -12.58
CA SER A 114 7.30 7.43 -13.93
C SER A 114 6.22 6.50 -14.51
N VAL A 115 5.67 5.60 -13.68
CA VAL A 115 4.63 4.65 -14.10
C VAL A 115 3.30 5.37 -14.35
N ALA A 116 2.91 6.29 -13.47
CA ALA A 116 1.72 7.13 -13.66
C ALA A 116 1.83 7.99 -14.93
N GLN A 117 2.97 8.62 -15.18
CA GLN A 117 3.19 9.39 -16.40
C GLN A 117 3.11 8.51 -17.65
N ASN A 118 3.69 7.30 -17.61
CA ASN A 118 3.74 6.40 -18.75
C ASN A 118 2.35 5.86 -19.14
N PHE A 119 1.51 5.49 -18.17
CA PHE A 119 0.22 4.85 -18.45
C PHE A 119 -0.99 5.76 -18.36
N LEU A 120 -0.95 6.80 -17.52
CA LEU A 120 -2.05 7.72 -17.27
C LEU A 120 -1.81 9.10 -17.89
N GLY A 121 -0.57 9.43 -18.25
CA GLY A 121 -0.21 10.80 -18.66
C GLY A 121 -0.23 11.81 -17.51
N GLU A 122 -0.23 11.33 -16.26
CA GLU A 122 -0.33 12.15 -15.06
C GLU A 122 0.96 12.17 -14.27
N GLN A 123 1.23 13.32 -13.64
CA GLN A 123 2.34 13.49 -12.72
C GLN A 123 1.85 13.54 -11.28
N LYS A 124 2.69 13.01 -10.40
CA LYS A 124 2.57 13.20 -8.97
C LYS A 124 2.89 14.65 -8.61
N GLU A 125 2.23 15.20 -7.60
CA GLU A 125 2.65 16.49 -7.04
C GLU A 125 4.05 16.39 -6.43
N ASP A 126 4.94 17.31 -6.78
CA ASP A 126 6.30 17.30 -6.28
C ASP A 126 6.36 17.82 -4.84
N VAL A 127 6.43 16.89 -3.89
CA VAL A 127 6.76 17.15 -2.48
C VAL A 127 8.03 16.37 -2.17
N HIS A 128 9.15 17.09 -2.12
CA HIS A 128 10.42 16.47 -1.79
C HIS A 128 10.41 15.92 -0.35
N HIS A 129 11.01 14.76 -0.12
CA HIS A 129 10.96 14.10 1.19
C HIS A 129 11.50 14.96 2.34
N SER A 130 12.47 15.85 2.06
CA SER A 130 13.09 16.73 3.05
C SER A 130 12.12 17.74 3.66
N ILE A 131 11.11 18.18 2.92
CA ILE A 131 10.16 19.21 3.38
C ILE A 131 8.94 18.62 4.09
N ILE A 132 8.78 17.28 4.10
CA ILE A 132 7.61 16.63 4.71
C ILE A 132 7.55 16.92 6.22
N ALA A 133 8.70 16.87 6.90
CA ALA A 133 8.77 17.15 8.34
C ALA A 133 8.37 18.60 8.64
N ASP A 134 8.86 19.55 7.84
CA ASP A 134 8.56 20.98 7.99
C ASP A 134 7.08 21.28 7.71
N LEU A 135 6.50 20.64 6.67
CA LEU A 135 5.07 20.77 6.37
C LEU A 135 4.18 20.21 7.49
N GLN A 136 4.62 19.14 8.15
CA GLN A 136 3.87 18.54 9.26
C GLN A 136 3.89 19.41 10.52
N THR A 137 5.03 20.03 10.83
CA THR A 137 5.22 20.91 12.01
C THR A 137 4.67 22.32 11.81
N GLY A 138 4.33 22.70 10.57
CA GLY A 138 3.66 23.95 10.24
C GLY A 138 2.20 24.03 10.73
N ASP A 139 1.37 24.68 9.92
CA ASP A 139 -0.01 24.99 10.26
C ASP A 139 -1.02 23.96 9.68
N ASN A 140 -2.31 24.29 9.75
CA ASN A 140 -3.35 23.44 9.21
C ASN A 140 -3.34 23.40 7.68
N GLU A 141 -2.92 24.47 7.00
CA GLU A 141 -2.86 24.53 5.54
C GLU A 141 -1.66 23.75 5.00
N THR A 142 -0.50 23.77 5.67
CA THR A 142 0.65 22.94 5.29
C THR A 142 0.34 21.45 5.46
N ARG A 143 -0.33 21.07 6.56
CA ARG A 143 -0.82 19.70 6.75
C ARG A 143 -1.89 19.32 5.74
N ARG A 144 -2.78 20.25 5.36
CA ARG A 144 -3.78 20.03 4.30
C ARG A 144 -3.10 19.76 2.96
N ARG A 145 -2.04 20.51 2.61
CA ARG A 145 -1.25 20.24 1.39
C ARG A 145 -0.64 18.83 1.41
N LEU A 146 -0.07 18.42 2.55
CA LEU A 146 0.48 17.07 2.71
C LEU A 146 -0.60 15.98 2.58
N ALA A 147 -1.81 16.23 3.11
CA ALA A 147 -2.93 15.32 2.98
C ALA A 147 -3.42 15.18 1.53
N VAL A 148 -3.49 16.27 0.76
CA VAL A 148 -3.85 16.24 -0.67
C VAL A 148 -2.83 15.43 -1.48
N TYR A 149 -1.54 15.67 -1.22
CA TYR A 149 -0.45 14.91 -1.81
C TYR A 149 -0.57 13.40 -1.51
N CYS A 150 -0.80 13.04 -0.25
CA CYS A 150 -0.98 11.64 0.17
C CYS A 150 -2.22 11.00 -0.47
N LEU A 151 -3.33 11.76 -0.57
CA LEU A 151 -4.56 11.29 -1.20
C LEU A 151 -4.36 11.01 -2.70
N LYS A 152 -3.60 11.87 -3.40
CA LYS A 152 -3.25 11.64 -4.81
C LYS A 152 -2.39 10.38 -4.97
N ASP A 153 -1.41 10.17 -4.10
CA ASP A 153 -0.57 8.97 -4.07
C ASP A 153 -1.37 7.69 -3.81
N ALA A 154 -2.39 7.74 -2.94
CA ALA A 154 -3.28 6.60 -2.69
C ALA A 154 -4.25 6.33 -3.87
N PHE A 155 -4.61 7.36 -4.64
CA PHE A 155 -5.56 7.24 -5.74
C PHE A 155 -4.93 6.76 -7.07
N LEU A 156 -3.67 7.11 -7.33
CA LEU A 156 -2.96 6.70 -8.55
C LEU A 156 -2.91 5.17 -8.75
N PRO A 157 -2.62 4.33 -7.73
CA PRO A 157 -2.63 2.87 -7.87
C PRO A 157 -3.98 2.31 -8.30
N ILE A 158 -5.08 2.86 -7.76
CA ILE A 158 -6.44 2.46 -8.14
C ILE A 158 -6.67 2.71 -9.63
N ARG A 159 -6.25 3.88 -10.12
CA ARG A 159 -6.36 4.22 -11.55
C ARG A 159 -5.46 3.38 -12.45
N LEU A 160 -4.27 3.02 -11.97
CA LEU A 160 -3.39 2.11 -12.69
C LEU A 160 -4.00 0.71 -12.79
N ILE A 161 -4.63 0.20 -11.73
CA ILE A 161 -5.34 -1.08 -11.74
C ILE A 161 -6.43 -1.09 -12.80
N ASP A 162 -7.25 -0.04 -12.84
CA ASP A 162 -8.35 0.08 -13.79
C ASP A 162 -7.81 0.20 -15.24
N LYS A 163 -6.87 1.11 -15.47
CA LYS A 163 -6.27 1.36 -16.80
C LYS A 163 -5.59 0.12 -17.39
N LEU A 164 -4.91 -0.67 -16.55
CA LEU A 164 -4.19 -1.87 -16.96
C LEU A 164 -5.03 -3.15 -16.83
N MET A 165 -6.29 -3.03 -16.41
CA MET A 165 -7.21 -4.14 -16.18
C MET A 165 -6.61 -5.24 -15.29
N ILE A 166 -5.84 -4.86 -14.27
CA ILE A 166 -5.02 -5.79 -13.48
C ILE A 166 -5.90 -6.87 -12.83
N VAL A 167 -7.01 -6.48 -12.21
CA VAL A 167 -7.92 -7.43 -11.55
C VAL A 167 -8.53 -8.40 -12.56
N VAL A 168 -9.03 -7.89 -13.69
CA VAL A 168 -9.66 -8.70 -14.73
C VAL A 168 -8.68 -9.74 -15.28
N ASN A 169 -7.46 -9.32 -15.63
CA ASN A 169 -6.45 -10.21 -16.19
C ASN A 169 -6.02 -11.30 -15.19
N ASN A 170 -5.85 -10.97 -13.90
CA ASN A 170 -5.49 -11.97 -12.90
C ASN A 170 -6.65 -12.95 -12.60
N VAL A 171 -7.90 -12.47 -12.61
CA VAL A 171 -9.08 -13.36 -12.46
C VAL A 171 -9.21 -14.32 -13.63
N GLU A 172 -9.05 -13.84 -14.86
CA GLU A 172 -9.09 -14.72 -16.04
C GLU A 172 -7.94 -15.73 -16.03
N MET A 173 -6.74 -15.33 -15.64
CA MET A 173 -5.60 -16.24 -15.50
C MET A 173 -5.87 -17.34 -14.45
N ALA A 174 -6.42 -16.97 -13.28
CA ALA A 174 -6.80 -17.90 -12.23
C ALA A 174 -7.88 -18.90 -12.70
N ARG A 175 -8.88 -18.42 -13.45
CA ARG A 175 -9.94 -19.27 -14.03
C ARG A 175 -9.38 -20.29 -15.03
N VAL A 176 -8.47 -19.87 -15.90
CA VAL A 176 -7.89 -20.73 -16.94
C VAL A 176 -6.94 -21.77 -16.34
N THR A 177 -6.14 -21.38 -15.34
CA THR A 177 -5.10 -22.25 -14.77
C THR A 177 -5.55 -23.05 -13.56
N GLY A 178 -6.68 -22.68 -12.94
CA GLY A 178 -7.20 -23.34 -11.74
C GLY A 178 -6.39 -23.06 -10.46
N VAL A 179 -5.52 -22.05 -10.46
CA VAL A 179 -4.73 -21.64 -9.29
C VAL A 179 -5.43 -20.50 -8.53
N PRO A 180 -5.24 -20.40 -7.20
CA PRO A 180 -5.71 -19.24 -6.45
C PRO A 180 -5.14 -17.93 -7.01
N ILE A 181 -5.94 -16.86 -6.93
CA ILE A 181 -5.53 -15.50 -7.30
C ILE A 181 -4.49 -14.93 -6.35
#